data_AF-A0A927NVS1-F1
#
_entry.id   AF-A0A927NVS1-F1
#
_cell.length_a   1.000
_cell.length_b   1.000
_cell.length_c   1.000
_cell.angle_alpha   90.00
_cell.angle_beta   90.00
_cell.angle_gamma   90.00
#
_symmetry.space_group_name_H-M   'P 1'
#
loop_
_entity.id
_entity.type
_entity.pdbx_description
1 polymer ?
#
loop_
_entity_poly.entity_id
_entity_poly.type
_entity_poly.pdbx_seq_one_letter_code
_entity_poly.pdbx_strand_id
1 'polypeptide(L)'
;MARIWMRTIKKHKIVESRTAPCELTTAPEALENLLREADIARPIWLEKHLKEWANFQRTAFLPEHFIEETDFDKLEIEFLPDDGKQRKSNDPRNAF
;
A
#
# COMPACT_ATOMS: atom_id res chain seq x y z
N MET A 1 -18.33 0.59 -0.29
CA MET A 1 -17.32 0.87 -1.33
C MET A 1 -15.92 0.58 -0.82
N ALA A 2 -15.21 -0.34 -1.49
CA ALA A 2 -13.81 -0.61 -1.19
C ALA A 2 -12.95 0.61 -1.52
N ARG A 3 -11.80 0.74 -0.85
CA ARG A 3 -10.90 1.88 -1.03
C ARG A 3 -9.46 1.44 -0.82
N ILE A 4 -8.53 2.09 -1.50
CA ILE A 4 -7.10 1.97 -1.22
C ILE A 4 -6.68 3.10 -0.28
N TRP A 5 -5.86 2.77 0.71
CA TRP A 5 -5.27 3.69 1.67
C TRP A 5 -3.76 3.70 1.48
N MET A 6 -3.23 4.86 1.14
CA MET A 6 -1.80 5.14 1.03
C MET A 6 -1.38 6.03 2.19
N ARG A 7 -0.26 5.73 2.83
CA ARG A 7 0.32 6.57 3.89
C ARG A 7 1.83 6.62 3.81
N THR A 8 2.39 7.82 3.92
CA THR A 8 3.83 8.06 4.04
C THR A 8 4.19 8.21 5.50
N ILE A 9 5.26 7.52 5.91
CA ILE A 9 5.76 7.51 7.27
C ILE A 9 7.13 8.14 7.25
N LYS A 10 7.37 9.10 8.14
CA LYS A 10 8.67 9.72 8.39
C LYS A 10 8.94 9.73 9.89
N LYS A 11 10.11 9.29 10.33
CA LYS A 11 10.51 9.21 11.75
C LYS A 11 9.43 8.55 12.64
N HIS A 12 8.89 7.41 12.19
CA HIS A 12 7.81 6.66 12.87
C HIS A 12 6.47 7.42 13.03
N LYS A 13 6.27 8.53 12.33
CA LYS A 13 4.99 9.26 12.29
C LYS A 13 4.42 9.22 10.89
N ILE A 14 3.10 9.08 10.79
CA ILE A 14 2.40 9.26 9.52
C ILE A 14 2.44 10.75 9.20
N VAL A 15 3.13 11.12 8.13
CA VAL A 15 3.22 12.52 7.67
C VAL A 15 2.05 12.83 6.78
N GLU A 16 1.78 11.95 5.82
CA GLU A 16 0.67 12.10 4.91
C GLU A 16 -0.08 10.78 4.77
N SER A 17 -1.40 10.90 4.64
CA SER A 17 -2.24 9.78 4.26
C SER A 17 -3.28 10.22 3.25
N ARG A 18 -3.59 9.33 2.31
CA ARG A 18 -4.54 9.55 1.23
C ARG A 18 -5.33 8.28 1.00
N THR A 19 -6.62 8.43 0.72
CA THR A 19 -7.50 7.31 0.40
C THR A 19 -8.24 7.59 -0.89
N ALA A 20 -8.36 6.59 -1.74
CA ALA A 20 -9.15 6.68 -2.96
C ALA A 20 -10.16 5.52 -3.02
N PRO A 21 -11.43 5.77 -3.38
CA PRO A 21 -12.40 4.71 -3.60
C PRO A 21 -11.99 3.90 -4.84
N CYS A 22 -11.82 2.59 -4.69
CA CYS A 22 -11.44 1.71 -5.79
C CYS A 22 -11.82 0.26 -5.51
N GLU A 23 -12.02 -0.50 -6.58
CA GLU A 23 -12.22 -1.94 -6.53
C GLU A 23 -10.86 -2.65 -6.60
N LEU A 24 -10.78 -3.93 -6.24
CA LEU A 24 -9.51 -4.67 -6.24
C LEU A 24 -8.84 -4.70 -7.63
N THR A 25 -9.65 -4.72 -8.68
CA THR A 25 -9.20 -4.67 -10.08
C THR A 25 -8.67 -3.30 -10.50
N THR A 26 -9.18 -2.22 -9.90
CA THR A 26 -8.78 -0.83 -10.20
C THR A 26 -7.83 -0.24 -9.16
N ALA A 27 -7.52 -0.99 -8.09
CA ALA A 27 -6.56 -0.62 -7.06
C ALA A 27 -5.19 -0.14 -7.59
N PRO A 28 -4.55 -0.78 -8.60
CA PRO A 28 -3.29 -0.29 -9.13
C PRO A 28 -3.42 1.07 -9.84
N GLU A 29 -4.53 1.31 -10.54
CA GLU A 29 -4.81 2.58 -11.21
C GLU A 29 -5.13 3.68 -10.19
N ALA A 30 -5.90 3.35 -9.14
CA ALA A 30 -6.17 4.27 -8.05
C ALA A 30 -4.90 4.62 -7.26
N LEU A 31 -4.02 3.63 -7.03
CA LEU A 31 -2.70 3.87 -6.43
C LEU A 31 -1.86 4.83 -7.28
N GLU A 32 -1.86 4.62 -8.60
CA GLU A 32 -1.09 5.45 -9.52
C GLU A 32 -1.57 6.91 -9.51
N ASN A 33 -2.89 7.12 -9.42
CA ASN A 33 -3.46 8.45 -9.22
C ASN A 33 -3.03 9.05 -7.88
N LEU A 34 -3.11 8.29 -6.78
CA LEU A 34 -2.68 8.76 -5.46
C LEU A 34 -1.20 9.15 -5.42
N LEU A 35 -0.34 8.36 -6.06
CA LEU A 35 1.10 8.65 -6.18
C LEU A 35 1.33 9.94 -6.96
N ARG A 36 0.62 10.13 -8.09
CA ARG A 36 0.69 11.36 -8.89
C ARG A 36 0.18 12.57 -8.11
N GLU A 37 -0.93 12.45 -7.38
CA GLU A 37 -1.49 13.54 -6.57
C GLU A 37 -0.59 13.92 -5.38
N ALA A 38 0.15 12.95 -4.84
CA ALA A 38 1.10 13.16 -3.75
C ALA A 38 2.51 13.59 -4.24
N ASP A 39 2.71 13.72 -5.56
CA ASP A 39 4.02 14.00 -6.17
C ASP A 39 5.09 12.96 -5.79
N ILE A 40 4.69 11.70 -5.67
CA ILE A 40 5.56 10.57 -5.30
C ILE A 40 5.88 9.72 -6.53
N ALA A 41 7.17 9.41 -6.71
CA ALA A 41 7.63 8.51 -7.76
C ALA A 41 7.01 7.10 -7.64
N ARG A 42 6.92 6.37 -8.74
CA ARG A 42 6.40 4.99 -8.71
C ARG A 42 7.39 4.05 -8.02
N PRO A 43 6.98 3.29 -6.99
CA PRO A 43 7.87 2.31 -6.37
C PRO A 43 8.09 1.11 -7.28
N ILE A 44 9.25 0.46 -7.11
CA ILE A 44 9.57 -0.80 -7.76
C ILE A 44 8.85 -1.94 -7.03
N TRP A 45 8.11 -2.75 -7.79
CA TRP A 45 7.43 -3.93 -7.26
C TRP A 45 8.35 -5.14 -7.28
N LEU A 46 8.87 -5.48 -6.10
CA LEU A 46 9.59 -6.73 -5.85
C LEU A 46 8.61 -7.89 -5.60
N GLU A 47 9.09 -9.13 -5.81
CA GLU A 47 8.30 -10.35 -5.56
C GLU A 47 7.72 -10.43 -4.14
N LYS A 48 8.46 -9.89 -3.15
CA LYS A 48 7.99 -9.80 -1.76
C LYS A 48 6.72 -8.95 -1.66
N HIS A 49 6.69 -7.80 -2.33
CA HIS A 49 5.54 -6.89 -2.31
C HIS A 49 4.32 -7.53 -2.96
N LEU A 50 4.51 -8.23 -4.08
CA LEU A 50 3.45 -8.97 -4.76
C LEU A 50 2.88 -10.08 -3.86
N LYS A 51 3.73 -10.83 -3.14
CA LYS A 51 3.28 -11.86 -2.18
C LYS A 51 2.51 -11.25 -1.01
N GLU A 52 2.98 -10.14 -0.45
CA GLU A 52 2.27 -9.45 0.63
C GLU A 52 0.93 -8.88 0.16
N TRP A 53 0.89 -8.28 -1.02
CA TRP A 53 -0.34 -7.77 -1.62
C TRP A 53 -1.35 -8.89 -1.91
N ALA A 54 -0.90 -10.03 -2.45
CA ALA A 54 -1.79 -11.15 -2.74
C ALA A 54 -2.39 -11.77 -1.45
N ASN A 55 -1.62 -11.84 -0.36
CA ASN A 55 -2.05 -12.48 0.88
C ASN A 55 -2.82 -11.55 1.81
N PHE A 56 -2.37 -10.30 1.95
CA PHE A 56 -2.86 -9.36 2.95
C PHE A 56 -3.53 -8.13 2.33
N GLN A 57 -3.42 -7.94 1.02
CA GLN A 57 -3.87 -6.73 0.33
C GLN A 57 -3.23 -5.46 0.92
N ARG A 58 -2.05 -5.61 1.51
CA ARG A 58 -1.23 -4.54 2.07
C ARG A 58 0.22 -4.76 1.67
N THR A 59 0.94 -3.69 1.43
CA THR A 59 2.38 -3.75 1.23
C THR A 59 3.04 -2.45 1.63
N ALA A 60 4.35 -2.50 1.82
CA ALA A 60 5.14 -1.36 2.22
C ALA A 60 6.41 -1.24 1.38
N PHE A 61 6.71 -0.04 0.93
CA PHE A 61 7.88 0.31 0.16
C PHE A 61 8.81 1.19 0.99
N LEU A 62 10.11 0.92 0.88
CA LEU A 62 11.17 1.72 1.47
C LEU A 62 11.71 2.70 0.42
N PRO A 63 12.40 3.78 0.81
CA PRO A 63 12.98 4.76 -0.10
C PRO A 63 13.92 4.14 -1.13
N GLU A 64 14.62 3.07 -0.77
CA GLU A 64 15.48 2.29 -1.66
C GLU A 64 14.73 1.62 -2.83
N HIS A 65 13.41 1.45 -2.72
CA HIS A 65 12.58 0.90 -3.79
C HIS A 65 12.12 1.97 -4.79
N PHE A 66 12.48 3.25 -4.57
CA PHE A 66 12.20 4.34 -5.47
C PHE A 66 13.47 4.70 -6.24
N ILE A 67 13.29 5.06 -7.51
CA ILE A 67 14.40 5.51 -8.36
C ILE A 67 14.80 6.95 -7.98
N GLU A 68 13.84 7.73 -7.49
CA GLU A 68 14.00 9.12 -7.08
C GLU A 68 14.10 9.23 -5.55
N GLU A 69 14.78 10.27 -5.08
CA GLU A 69 14.87 10.56 -3.65
C GLU A 69 13.48 10.94 -3.11
N THR A 70 13.09 10.31 -2.00
CA THR A 70 11.79 10.52 -1.37
C THR A 70 11.97 11.12 0.02
N ASP A 71 11.13 12.09 0.40
CA ASP A 71 11.24 12.78 1.70
C ASP A 71 10.60 11.99 2.86
N PHE A 72 10.21 10.74 2.63
CA PHE A 72 9.61 9.83 3.63
C PHE A 72 10.52 8.63 3.90
N ASP A 73 10.39 8.01 5.07
CA ASP A 73 11.15 6.81 5.45
C ASP A 73 10.49 5.51 4.96
N LYS A 74 9.17 5.53 4.70
CA LYS A 74 8.40 4.36 4.25
C LYS A 74 7.06 4.78 3.65
N LEU A 75 6.68 4.18 2.53
CA LEU A 75 5.34 4.28 1.95
C LEU A 75 4.58 2.98 2.23
N GLU A 76 3.43 3.07 2.91
CA GLU A 76 2.55 1.91 3.10
C GLU A 76 1.28 2.07 2.29
N ILE A 77 0.85 0.98 1.67
CA ILE A 77 -0.41 0.89 0.95
C ILE A 77 -1.22 -0.29 1.47
N GLU A 78 -2.51 -0.07 1.64
CA GLU A 78 -3.46 -1.06 2.15
C GLU A 78 -4.79 -0.92 1.42
N PHE A 79 -5.29 -2.02 0.88
CA PHE A 79 -6.63 -2.08 0.33
C PHE A 79 -7.61 -2.43 1.45
N LEU A 80 -8.60 -1.57 1.64
CA LEU A 80 -9.66 -1.70 2.63
C LEU A 80 -10.94 -2.16 1.91
N PRO A 81 -11.27 -3.47 1.97
CA PRO A 81 -12.53 -3.96 1.43
C PRO A 81 -13.71 -3.47 2.27
N ASP A 82 -14.84 -3.22 1.62
CA ASP A 82 -16.07 -2.74 2.26
C ASP A 82 -16.70 -3.75 3.23
N ASP A 83 -16.46 -5.04 3.01
CA ASP A 83 -17.13 -6.15 3.72
C ASP A 83 -16.66 -6.32 5.18
N GLY A 84 -15.77 -5.45 5.70
CA GLY A 84 -15.20 -5.57 7.05
C GLY A 84 -14.32 -6.81 7.27
N LYS A 85 -14.30 -7.74 6.31
CA LYS A 85 -13.45 -8.93 6.30
C LYS A 85 -12.12 -8.55 5.68
N GLN A 86 -11.18 -8.11 6.52
CA GLN A 86 -9.76 -8.26 6.18
C GLN A 86 -9.55 -9.74 5.85
N ARG A 87 -9.06 -10.06 4.65
CA ARG A 87 -8.70 -11.45 4.32
C ARG A 87 -7.64 -11.88 5.33
N LYS A 88 -8.04 -12.71 6.29
CA LYS A 88 -7.10 -13.33 7.22
C LYS A 88 -6.10 -14.09 6.37
N SER A 89 -4.82 -13.79 6.56
CA SER A 89 -3.74 -14.48 5.88
C SER A 89 -3.91 -15.98 6.06
N ASN A 90 -3.82 -16.74 4.96
CA ASN A 90 -3.83 -18.20 4.96
C ASN A 90 -2.51 -18.80 5.48
N ASP A 91 -1.71 -18.03 6.23
CA ASP A 91 -0.47 -18.51 6.82
C ASP A 91 -0.78 -19.44 8.01
N PRO A 92 -0.29 -20.69 8.00
CA PRO A 92 -0.55 -21.66 9.07
C PRO A 92 0.01 -21.24 10.44
N ARG A 93 0.84 -20.19 10.52
CA ARG A 93 1.36 -19.65 11.79
C ARG A 93 0.39 -18.70 12.50
N ASN A 94 -0.64 -18.19 11.81
CA ASN A 94 -1.69 -17.36 12.40
C ASN A 94 -2.87 -18.18 12.97
N ALA A 95 -2.75 -19.52 12.99
CA ALA A 95 -3.80 -20.44 13.42
C ALA A 95 -3.66 -20.91 14.89
N PHE A 96 -2.90 -20.19 15.73
CA PHE A 96 -2.78 -20.47 17.16
C PHE A 96 -3.75 -19.64 17.99
#